data_AF-A2SHP3-F1
#
_entry.id   AF-A2SHP3-F1
#
_cell.length_a   1.000
_cell.length_b   1.000
_cell.length_c   1.000
_cell.angle_alpha   90.00
_cell.angle_beta   90.00
_cell.angle_gamma   90.00
#
_symmetry.space_group_name_H-M   'P 1'
#
loop_
_entity.id
_entity.type
_entity.pdbx_description
1 polymer ?
#
loop_
_entity_poly.entity_id
_entity_poly.type
_entity_poly.pdbx_seq_one_letter_code
_entity_poly.pdbx_strand_id
1 'polypeptide(L)'
;MAMIDIKVPDIGDFKDVAVIELLVKPGDTVAADQSLITVESDKASMEIPSSHAGVVKALKLKVGDTVNEGSVILSLDAASAAAEPAASSAAAAAPAVAAPAAAAVAPSAASYAGGADVECDLLVLGAGPGGYSAAFRGADLGLKVVLVERYATLGGVCLNVGCIPSKALLHVAAVMDEVSHFEALGVSFGKPSVDLARLKAHKDKVVGKLTGGLAAMAKMRKVTVVTGSGEFVDPHHLKVVPSKDGAPQTIRFKQAIIAAGSEAVKLPFLPKDDPRIVTSTGALELRQQPKKMLVIGGGIIGLEMGTVYSTLGAKLDVVEMLDGLMQGADRDLVKVWQKMNAPRFDKLMLKTKTVGAEATKDGVRVQFEGLDGTKSEGVYDLVLQAVGRTPNGKKIGAEKAGVLVGERGFVPVDIQMRTNVPHIFAIGDIVGQPMLAHKAVHEAHVAAEVAAGAVLGDAKLATSSFNARVIPSVAYTDPEVAWVGLTEDEAKARGVKVKKGLFPWTASGRAIANGRDEGFTKLLFDEATHRIVGGGIVGTHAGDMIGEIALAIEMGADAVDIGKTIHPHPTLGESIGMAAEVAHGSCTDLPPAKR
;
A
#
# COMPACT_ATOMS: atom_id res chain seq x y z
N MET A 1 37.87 -10.17 32.81
CA MET A 1 37.14 -9.93 31.54
C MET A 1 38.03 -10.43 30.42
N ALA A 2 37.62 -11.48 29.71
CA ALA A 2 38.38 -11.99 28.58
C ALA A 2 37.90 -11.26 27.33
N MET A 3 38.75 -10.39 26.78
CA MET A 3 38.49 -9.82 25.45
C MET A 3 38.84 -10.86 24.39
N ILE A 4 37.92 -11.09 23.45
CA ILE A 4 38.10 -12.02 22.34
C ILE A 4 37.99 -11.23 21.04
N ASP A 5 39.03 -11.27 20.22
CA ASP A 5 38.98 -10.71 18.87
C ASP A 5 38.32 -11.71 17.92
N ILE A 6 37.25 -11.29 17.27
CA ILE A 6 36.54 -12.07 16.26
C ILE A 6 37.17 -11.76 14.90
N LYS A 7 37.54 -12.82 14.19
CA LYS A 7 38.24 -12.75 12.90
C LYS A 7 37.35 -13.27 11.78
N VAL A 8 37.63 -12.84 10.55
CA VAL A 8 37.07 -13.43 9.34
C VAL A 8 37.44 -14.92 9.32
N PRO A 9 36.46 -15.85 9.27
CA PRO A 9 36.71 -17.28 9.19
C PRO A 9 37.24 -17.67 7.81
N ASP A 10 37.55 -18.95 7.61
CA ASP A 10 37.85 -19.47 6.28
C ASP A 10 36.66 -19.19 5.34
N ILE A 11 36.92 -18.35 4.33
CA ILE A 11 35.95 -17.95 3.31
C ILE A 11 36.17 -18.71 1.99
N GLY A 12 37.06 -19.72 1.94
CA GLY A 12 37.43 -20.44 0.73
C GLY A 12 38.48 -19.71 -0.12
N ASP A 13 38.46 -19.92 -1.45
CA ASP A 13 39.47 -19.36 -2.38
C ASP A 13 39.37 -17.84 -2.61
N PHE A 14 38.49 -17.13 -1.88
CA PHE A 14 38.31 -15.68 -2.02
C PHE A 14 39.40 -14.93 -1.24
N LYS A 15 40.09 -14.02 -1.93
CA LYS A 15 41.06 -13.09 -1.35
C LYS A 15 40.60 -11.65 -1.61
N ASP A 16 40.96 -10.76 -0.70
CA ASP A 16 40.71 -9.32 -0.82
C ASP A 16 39.22 -8.98 -1.06
N VAL A 17 38.32 -9.49 -0.20
CA VAL A 17 36.88 -9.21 -0.28
C VAL A 17 36.53 -7.87 0.38
N ALA A 18 35.60 -7.12 -0.20
CA ALA A 18 35.23 -5.79 0.27
C ALA A 18 34.11 -5.87 1.32
N VAL A 19 34.25 -5.17 2.44
CA VAL A 19 33.18 -5.03 3.44
C VAL A 19 32.14 -4.04 2.91
N ILE A 20 30.97 -4.53 2.56
CA ILE A 20 29.88 -3.71 2.01
C ILE A 20 28.89 -3.26 3.10
N GLU A 21 28.87 -3.93 4.25
CA GLU A 21 27.96 -3.61 5.35
C GLU A 21 28.51 -4.04 6.73
N LEU A 22 28.22 -3.25 7.77
CA LEU A 22 28.44 -3.61 9.17
C LEU A 22 27.06 -3.81 9.82
N LEU A 23 26.80 -5.02 10.33
CA LEU A 23 25.50 -5.42 10.87
C LEU A 23 25.37 -5.20 12.38
N VAL A 24 26.47 -4.79 13.04
CA VAL A 24 26.56 -4.54 14.48
C VAL A 24 27.32 -3.25 14.74
N LYS A 25 27.17 -2.67 15.94
CA LYS A 25 27.92 -1.49 16.42
C LYS A 25 28.49 -1.71 17.83
N PRO A 26 29.49 -0.91 18.28
CA PRO A 26 29.98 -0.97 19.64
C PRO A 26 28.85 -0.72 20.65
N GLY A 27 28.74 -1.59 21.64
CA GLY A 27 27.66 -1.62 22.63
C GLY A 27 26.59 -2.69 22.39
N ASP A 28 26.53 -3.27 21.18
CA ASP A 28 25.55 -4.31 20.89
C ASP A 28 25.92 -5.64 21.55
N THR A 29 24.89 -6.39 21.98
CA THR A 29 25.05 -7.78 22.42
C THR A 29 24.84 -8.70 21.21
N VAL A 30 25.83 -9.55 20.94
CA VAL A 30 25.81 -10.51 19.83
C VAL A 30 25.79 -11.94 20.35
N ALA A 31 25.00 -12.79 19.70
CA ALA A 31 25.01 -14.24 19.91
C ALA A 31 26.11 -14.92 19.07
N ALA A 32 26.50 -16.14 19.44
CA ALA A 32 27.25 -16.99 18.52
C ALA A 32 26.41 -17.25 17.26
N ASP A 33 27.08 -17.32 16.10
CA ASP A 33 26.50 -17.47 14.77
C ASP A 33 25.69 -16.27 14.24
N GLN A 34 25.60 -15.16 14.98
CA GLN A 34 24.98 -13.92 14.50
C GLN A 34 25.88 -13.21 13.49
N SER A 35 25.33 -12.84 12.33
CA SER A 35 26.04 -12.08 11.29
C SER A 35 26.58 -10.74 11.80
N LEU A 36 27.86 -10.49 11.55
CA LEU A 36 28.57 -9.28 12.01
C LEU A 36 28.81 -8.28 10.89
N ILE A 37 29.17 -8.75 9.70
CA ILE A 37 29.46 -7.95 8.51
C ILE A 37 29.00 -8.70 7.26
N THR A 38 28.75 -7.94 6.19
CA THR A 38 28.55 -8.49 4.84
C THR A 38 29.75 -8.13 3.99
N VAL A 39 30.34 -9.13 3.33
CA VAL A 39 31.46 -8.98 2.41
C VAL A 39 31.04 -9.35 1.00
N GLU A 40 31.58 -8.66 0.00
CA GLU A 40 31.31 -8.89 -1.42
C GLU A 40 32.60 -9.22 -2.17
N SER A 41 32.50 -10.25 -3.01
CA SER A 41 33.49 -10.63 -4.03
C SER A 41 32.91 -10.40 -5.42
N ASP A 42 33.73 -10.59 -6.45
CA ASP A 42 33.31 -10.56 -7.87
C ASP A 42 32.22 -11.58 -8.23
N LYS A 43 32.01 -12.60 -7.39
CA LYS A 43 31.11 -13.74 -7.66
C LYS A 43 29.94 -13.87 -6.69
N ALA A 44 30.06 -13.35 -5.47
CA ALA A 44 29.03 -13.49 -4.43
C ALA A 44 29.19 -12.48 -3.28
N SER A 45 28.06 -12.16 -2.66
CA SER A 45 28.00 -11.52 -1.33
C SER A 45 27.77 -12.58 -0.25
N MET A 46 28.46 -12.47 0.88
CA MET A 46 28.40 -13.41 1.99
C MET A 46 28.40 -12.67 3.34
N GLU A 47 27.62 -13.18 4.30
CA GLU A 47 27.63 -12.67 5.67
C GLU A 47 28.63 -13.46 6.52
N ILE A 48 29.38 -12.75 7.37
CA ILE A 48 30.35 -13.36 8.28
C ILE A 48 29.77 -13.41 9.70
N PRO A 49 29.52 -14.60 10.27
CA PRO A 49 28.96 -14.76 11.60
C PRO A 49 29.98 -14.60 12.73
N SER A 50 29.48 -14.31 13.94
CA SER A 50 30.30 -14.26 15.15
C SER A 50 30.64 -15.65 15.65
N SER A 51 31.92 -15.91 15.98
CA SER A 51 32.32 -17.19 16.58
C SER A 51 31.97 -17.32 18.06
N HIS A 52 31.62 -16.22 18.74
CA HIS A 52 31.33 -16.20 20.19
C HIS A 52 30.19 -15.22 20.51
N ALA A 53 29.49 -15.46 21.62
CA ALA A 53 28.55 -14.50 22.18
C ALA A 53 29.27 -13.49 23.09
N GLY A 54 28.79 -12.24 23.13
CA GLY A 54 29.34 -11.20 23.98
C GLY A 54 28.87 -9.79 23.62
N VAL A 55 29.44 -8.78 24.26
CA VAL A 55 29.17 -7.37 23.93
C VAL A 55 30.29 -6.80 23.09
N VAL A 56 29.94 -6.18 21.96
CA VAL A 56 30.89 -5.54 21.03
C VAL A 56 31.52 -4.34 21.71
N LYS A 57 32.83 -4.37 21.94
CA LYS A 57 33.56 -3.24 22.53
C LYS A 57 34.06 -2.26 21.48
N ALA A 58 34.55 -2.78 20.36
CA ALA A 58 35.06 -1.96 19.27
C ALA A 58 34.96 -2.72 17.95
N LEU A 59 34.49 -2.05 16.90
CA LEU A 59 34.68 -2.48 15.52
C LEU A 59 36.08 -2.09 15.06
N LYS A 60 36.73 -2.98 14.32
CA LYS A 60 38.07 -2.78 13.77
C LYS A 60 38.07 -2.55 12.25
N LEU A 61 36.89 -2.59 11.64
CA LEU A 61 36.66 -2.41 10.21
C LEU A 61 35.62 -1.31 9.96
N LYS A 62 35.66 -0.73 8.76
CA LYS A 62 34.62 0.17 8.22
C LYS A 62 34.13 -0.35 6.86
N VAL A 63 32.94 0.10 6.44
CA VAL A 63 32.43 -0.16 5.09
C VAL A 63 33.41 0.41 4.06
N GLY A 64 33.74 -0.40 3.06
CA GLY A 64 34.74 -0.12 2.03
C GLY A 64 36.14 -0.66 2.33
N ASP A 65 36.40 -1.23 3.51
CA ASP A 65 37.67 -1.91 3.79
C ASP A 65 37.75 -3.26 3.07
N THR A 66 38.96 -3.65 2.68
CA THR A 66 39.27 -4.95 2.10
C THR A 66 39.80 -5.89 3.17
N VAL A 67 39.25 -7.10 3.28
CA VAL A 67 39.59 -8.09 4.30
C VAL A 67 39.93 -9.46 3.73
N ASN A 68 40.72 -10.23 4.47
CA ASN A 68 41.12 -11.60 4.15
C ASN A 68 40.77 -12.53 5.33
N GLU A 69 40.85 -13.85 5.11
CA GLU A 69 40.79 -14.81 6.22
C GLU A 69 41.75 -14.40 7.35
N GLY A 70 41.26 -14.42 8.59
CA GLY A 70 42.02 -14.03 9.77
C GLY A 70 42.07 -12.53 10.07
N SER A 71 41.54 -11.65 9.20
CA SER A 71 41.38 -10.22 9.50
C SER A 71 40.46 -10.02 10.71
N VAL A 72 40.83 -9.14 11.65
CA VAL A 72 40.03 -8.88 12.85
C VAL A 72 38.85 -7.97 12.50
N ILE A 73 37.64 -8.44 12.81
CA ILE A 73 36.38 -7.73 12.57
C ILE A 73 36.06 -6.80 13.75
N LEU A 74 36.07 -7.35 14.96
CA LEU A 74 35.72 -6.64 16.20
C LEU A 74 36.29 -7.32 17.45
N SER A 75 36.25 -6.62 18.57
CA SER A 75 36.61 -7.18 19.89
C SER A 75 35.36 -7.35 20.76
N LEU A 76 35.14 -8.56 21.29
CA LEU A 76 34.05 -8.92 22.21
C LEU A 76 34.52 -9.01 23.65
N ASP A 77 33.63 -8.64 24.58
CA ASP A 77 33.77 -8.94 26.01
C ASP A 77 32.87 -10.12 26.39
N ALA A 78 33.48 -11.30 26.56
CA ALA A 78 32.78 -12.57 26.77
C ALA A 78 32.18 -12.72 28.19
N ALA A 79 32.51 -11.83 29.14
CA ALA A 79 32.13 -11.97 30.54
C ALA A 79 30.75 -11.36 30.90
N SER A 80 29.99 -10.85 29.93
CA SER A 80 28.71 -10.16 30.19
C SER A 80 27.45 -10.90 29.72
N ALA A 81 27.56 -12.15 29.26
CA ALA A 81 26.42 -12.94 28.77
C ALA A 81 25.45 -13.43 29.87
N ALA A 82 25.53 -12.90 31.09
CA ALA A 82 24.57 -13.15 32.17
C ALA A 82 24.10 -11.82 32.78
N ALA A 83 23.27 -11.10 32.04
CA ALA A 83 22.42 -10.06 32.60
C ALA A 83 21.14 -9.97 31.76
N GLU A 84 19.98 -10.09 32.42
CA GLU A 84 18.66 -9.80 31.85
C GLU A 84 18.67 -8.42 31.18
N PRO A 85 17.92 -8.22 30.07
CA PRO A 85 17.98 -6.97 29.35
C PRO A 85 17.28 -5.86 30.16
N ALA A 86 18.09 -4.98 30.74
CA ALA A 86 17.66 -3.69 31.26
C ALA A 86 17.35 -2.74 30.08
N ALA A 87 16.21 -2.06 30.19
CA ALA A 87 15.62 -1.18 29.21
C ALA A 87 16.52 0.00 28.80
N SER A 88 16.57 0.30 27.49
CA SER A 88 17.01 1.59 26.95
C SER A 88 16.15 2.02 25.75
N SER A 89 15.34 3.05 26.03
CA SER A 89 14.91 4.17 25.16
C SER A 89 14.57 3.93 23.67
N ALA A 90 13.27 3.78 23.43
CA ALA A 90 12.47 4.44 22.38
C ALA A 90 13.09 4.61 20.97
N ALA A 91 13.14 3.51 20.23
CA ALA A 91 12.93 3.55 18.79
C ALA A 91 11.42 3.71 18.53
N ALA A 92 11.05 4.61 17.63
CA ALA A 92 9.65 4.92 17.31
C ALA A 92 8.94 3.69 16.73
N ALA A 93 7.90 3.24 17.45
CA ALA A 93 7.10 2.08 17.09
C ALA A 93 6.30 2.31 15.80
N ALA A 94 6.42 1.39 14.85
CA ALA A 94 5.38 1.11 13.87
C ALA A 94 4.14 0.53 14.60
N PRO A 95 2.91 0.75 14.10
CA PRO A 95 1.71 0.54 14.89
C PRO A 95 1.49 -0.95 15.13
N ALA A 96 1.63 -1.36 16.38
CA ALA A 96 1.09 -2.60 16.89
C ALA A 96 -0.43 -2.65 16.63
N VAL A 97 -0.95 -3.84 16.33
CA VAL A 97 -2.38 -4.14 16.43
C VAL A 97 -2.82 -3.67 17.81
N ALA A 98 -3.69 -2.66 17.84
CA ALA A 98 -4.06 -1.99 19.07
C ALA A 98 -4.64 -3.00 20.06
N ALA A 99 -4.03 -3.12 21.24
CA ALA A 99 -4.72 -3.63 22.42
C ALA A 99 -6.03 -2.82 22.60
N PRO A 100 -7.11 -3.40 23.14
CA PRO A 100 -8.40 -2.72 23.22
C PRO A 100 -8.20 -1.41 23.99
N ALA A 101 -8.36 -0.29 23.29
CA ALA A 101 -8.45 1.00 23.94
C ALA A 101 -9.54 0.90 25.02
N ALA A 102 -9.28 1.47 26.20
CA ALA A 102 -10.32 1.66 27.21
C ALA A 102 -11.59 2.14 26.52
N ALA A 103 -12.71 1.45 26.72
CA ALA A 103 -13.93 1.64 25.93
C ALA A 103 -14.29 3.13 25.88
N ALA A 104 -14.10 3.75 24.72
CA ALA A 104 -14.47 5.13 24.51
C ALA A 104 -15.97 5.27 24.80
N VAL A 105 -16.32 6.21 25.67
CA VAL A 105 -17.72 6.42 26.08
C VAL A 105 -18.54 6.79 24.83
N ALA A 106 -19.57 5.99 24.53
CA ALA A 106 -20.46 6.24 23.41
C ALA A 106 -21.15 7.61 23.56
N PRO A 107 -21.23 8.43 22.49
CA PRO A 107 -21.89 9.71 22.56
C PRO A 107 -23.38 9.53 22.81
N SER A 108 -23.98 10.47 23.54
CA SER A 108 -25.45 10.53 23.66
C SER A 108 -26.04 10.87 22.30
N ALA A 109 -26.88 9.97 21.77
CA ALA A 109 -27.62 10.22 20.54
C ALA A 109 -28.49 11.49 20.67
N ALA A 110 -28.59 12.24 19.58
CA ALA A 110 -29.52 13.34 19.46
C ALA A 110 -30.95 12.82 19.23
N SER A 111 -31.93 13.71 19.35
CA SER A 111 -33.33 13.44 19.03
C SER A 111 -33.81 14.45 17.99
N TYR A 112 -34.44 13.97 16.92
CA TYR A 112 -35.06 14.81 15.89
C TYR A 112 -36.59 14.64 15.92
N ALA A 113 -37.32 15.76 15.95
CA ALA A 113 -38.79 15.80 16.04
C ALA A 113 -39.47 16.24 14.74
N GLY A 114 -38.72 16.44 13.66
CA GLY A 114 -39.28 16.81 12.35
C GLY A 114 -39.76 15.59 11.55
N GLY A 115 -40.43 15.85 10.42
CA GLY A 115 -40.87 14.81 9.49
C GLY A 115 -39.75 14.27 8.60
N ALA A 116 -40.04 13.21 7.85
CA ALA A 116 -39.17 12.67 6.83
C ALA A 116 -39.73 12.95 5.43
N ASP A 117 -38.87 13.44 4.53
CA ASP A 117 -39.22 13.65 3.12
C ASP A 117 -39.15 12.34 2.32
N VAL A 118 -38.26 11.43 2.73
CA VAL A 118 -38.04 10.12 2.12
C VAL A 118 -37.86 9.06 3.21
N GLU A 119 -38.45 7.87 3.02
CA GLU A 119 -38.22 6.71 3.88
C GLU A 119 -37.65 5.54 3.09
N CYS A 120 -36.72 4.79 3.69
CA CYS A 120 -36.07 3.65 3.07
C CYS A 120 -35.77 2.52 4.08
N ASP A 121 -35.56 1.30 3.55
CA ASP A 121 -35.08 0.19 4.36
C ASP A 121 -33.58 0.36 4.63
N LEU A 122 -32.82 0.75 3.60
CA LEU A 122 -31.38 0.92 3.67
C LEU A 122 -30.96 2.27 3.11
N LEU A 123 -30.34 3.08 3.97
CA LEU A 123 -29.61 4.28 3.58
C LEU A 123 -28.12 3.95 3.39
N VAL A 124 -27.51 4.43 2.32
CA VAL A 124 -26.05 4.37 2.14
C VAL A 124 -25.49 5.78 1.96
N LEU A 125 -24.52 6.16 2.80
CA LEU A 125 -23.89 7.49 2.77
C LEU A 125 -22.52 7.42 2.08
N GLY A 126 -22.46 7.91 0.85
CA GLY A 126 -21.28 7.93 -0.03
C GLY A 126 -21.39 6.88 -1.13
N ALA A 127 -21.03 7.24 -2.37
CA ALA A 127 -21.13 6.38 -3.55
C ALA A 127 -19.75 5.91 -4.08
N GLY A 128 -18.75 5.78 -3.20
CA GLY A 128 -17.50 5.10 -3.52
C GLY A 128 -17.65 3.59 -3.76
N PRO A 129 -16.54 2.85 -4.02
CA PRO A 129 -16.57 1.40 -4.23
C PRO A 129 -17.39 0.64 -3.20
N GLY A 130 -17.18 0.90 -1.91
CA GLY A 130 -18.00 0.27 -0.86
C GLY A 130 -19.46 0.71 -0.92
N GLY A 131 -19.71 2.01 -1.05
CA GLY A 131 -21.06 2.56 -1.01
C GLY A 131 -21.99 2.09 -2.13
N TYR A 132 -21.57 2.21 -3.40
CA TYR A 132 -22.44 1.75 -4.48
C TYR A 132 -22.59 0.22 -4.47
N SER A 133 -21.55 -0.54 -4.09
CA SER A 133 -21.66 -2.00 -3.97
C SER A 133 -22.64 -2.40 -2.87
N ALA A 134 -22.62 -1.72 -1.72
CA ALA A 134 -23.59 -1.94 -0.63
C ALA A 134 -25.02 -1.62 -1.09
N ALA A 135 -25.20 -0.47 -1.76
CA ALA A 135 -26.50 -0.04 -2.25
C ALA A 135 -27.05 -1.02 -3.30
N PHE A 136 -26.22 -1.48 -4.23
CA PHE A 136 -26.62 -2.42 -5.28
C PHE A 136 -26.91 -3.79 -4.69
N ARG A 137 -26.07 -4.29 -3.77
CA ARG A 137 -26.30 -5.56 -3.09
C ARG A 137 -27.59 -5.53 -2.26
N GLY A 138 -27.85 -4.45 -1.53
CA GLY A 138 -29.09 -4.27 -0.77
C GLY A 138 -30.33 -4.26 -1.67
N ALA A 139 -30.25 -3.58 -2.82
CA ALA A 139 -31.34 -3.57 -3.80
C ALA A 139 -31.56 -4.95 -4.44
N ASP A 140 -30.47 -5.67 -4.76
CA ASP A 140 -30.53 -7.04 -5.30
C ASP A 140 -31.12 -8.04 -4.28
N LEU A 141 -31.05 -7.72 -2.98
CA LEU A 141 -31.70 -8.48 -1.88
C LEU A 141 -33.15 -8.04 -1.61
N GLY A 142 -33.68 -7.06 -2.36
CA GLY A 142 -35.08 -6.63 -2.26
C GLY A 142 -35.34 -5.47 -1.30
N LEU A 143 -34.31 -4.80 -0.79
CA LEU A 143 -34.48 -3.62 0.07
C LEU A 143 -34.84 -2.37 -0.75
N LYS A 144 -35.64 -1.48 -0.18
CA LYS A 144 -35.79 -0.10 -0.68
C LYS A 144 -34.56 0.71 -0.28
N VAL A 145 -33.69 1.01 -1.25
CA VAL A 145 -32.39 1.66 -1.00
C VAL A 145 -32.37 3.13 -1.42
N VAL A 146 -31.84 3.98 -0.55
CA VAL A 146 -31.45 5.36 -0.87
C VAL A 146 -29.93 5.51 -0.74
N LEU A 147 -29.28 5.97 -1.81
CA LEU A 147 -27.84 6.26 -1.86
C LEU A 147 -27.61 7.77 -1.89
N VAL A 148 -26.92 8.29 -0.89
CA VAL A 148 -26.60 9.73 -0.77
C VAL A 148 -25.16 9.97 -1.22
N GLU A 149 -24.95 10.87 -2.17
CA GLU A 149 -23.63 11.24 -2.67
C GLU A 149 -23.56 12.75 -2.89
N ARG A 150 -22.49 13.40 -2.43
CA ARG A 150 -22.36 14.86 -2.54
C ARG A 150 -22.00 15.32 -3.95
N TYR A 151 -21.38 14.45 -4.76
CA TYR A 151 -21.03 14.72 -6.15
C TYR A 151 -22.10 14.24 -7.14
N ALA A 152 -22.02 14.73 -8.37
CA ALA A 152 -22.97 14.36 -9.43
C ALA A 152 -22.74 12.95 -9.99
N THR A 153 -21.56 12.37 -9.78
CA THR A 153 -21.17 11.05 -10.32
C THR A 153 -20.96 10.04 -9.20
N LEU A 154 -21.33 8.77 -9.47
CA LEU A 154 -21.04 7.63 -8.60
C LEU A 154 -19.60 7.14 -8.79
N GLY A 155 -19.18 6.18 -7.96
CA GLY A 155 -17.86 5.54 -8.00
C GLY A 155 -16.80 6.19 -7.11
N GLY A 156 -17.14 7.31 -6.46
CA GLY A 156 -16.32 8.02 -5.47
C GLY A 156 -14.88 8.29 -5.93
N VAL A 157 -13.95 8.29 -4.96
CA VAL A 157 -12.53 8.59 -5.21
C VAL A 157 -11.93 7.62 -6.24
N CYS A 158 -12.12 6.31 -6.07
CA CYS A 158 -11.45 5.30 -6.88
C CYS A 158 -11.75 5.45 -8.38
N LEU A 159 -13.01 5.65 -8.75
CA LEU A 159 -13.38 5.82 -10.15
C LEU A 159 -13.08 7.22 -10.68
N ASN A 160 -13.37 8.27 -9.91
CA ASN A 160 -13.34 9.63 -10.45
C ASN A 160 -11.95 10.29 -10.38
N VAL A 161 -11.19 10.07 -9.30
CA VAL A 161 -9.96 10.81 -8.98
C VAL A 161 -8.89 9.94 -8.29
N GLY A 162 -8.86 8.65 -8.64
CA GLY A 162 -8.01 7.65 -7.98
C GLY A 162 -7.62 6.52 -8.94
N CYS A 163 -7.98 5.29 -8.58
CA CYS A 163 -7.61 4.04 -9.26
C CYS A 163 -7.73 4.10 -10.79
N ILE A 164 -8.90 4.46 -11.31
CA ILE A 164 -9.18 4.35 -12.74
C ILE A 164 -8.42 5.38 -13.58
N PRO A 165 -8.50 6.69 -13.29
CA PRO A 165 -7.74 7.66 -14.07
C PRO A 165 -6.23 7.50 -13.92
N SER A 166 -5.72 7.09 -12.75
CA SER A 166 -4.28 6.82 -12.58
C SER A 166 -3.82 5.63 -13.43
N LYS A 167 -4.55 4.51 -13.41
CA LYS A 167 -4.19 3.30 -14.18
C LYS A 167 -4.30 3.52 -15.68
N ALA A 168 -5.27 4.32 -16.13
CA ALA A 168 -5.37 4.71 -17.54
C ALA A 168 -4.13 5.50 -18.00
N LEU A 169 -3.62 6.41 -17.17
CA LEU A 169 -2.41 7.19 -17.48
C LEU A 169 -1.13 6.35 -17.36
N LEU A 170 -1.04 5.49 -16.34
CA LEU A 170 0.08 4.56 -16.17
C LEU A 170 0.21 3.58 -17.32
N HIS A 171 -0.91 3.09 -17.87
CA HIS A 171 -0.86 2.24 -19.06
C HIS A 171 -0.26 2.96 -20.26
N VAL A 172 -0.67 4.22 -20.51
CA VAL A 172 -0.06 5.03 -21.59
C VAL A 172 1.43 5.25 -21.33
N ALA A 173 1.81 5.56 -20.09
CA ALA A 173 3.22 5.73 -19.71
C ALA A 173 4.04 4.43 -19.92
N ALA A 174 3.51 3.29 -19.49
CA ALA A 174 4.17 2.00 -19.64
C ALA A 174 4.43 1.65 -21.12
N VAL A 175 3.44 1.87 -22.01
CA VAL A 175 3.62 1.65 -23.46
C VAL A 175 4.66 2.61 -24.04
N MET A 176 4.68 3.87 -23.61
CA MET A 176 5.70 4.84 -24.06
C MET A 176 7.10 4.42 -23.65
N ASP A 177 7.27 3.95 -22.42
CA ASP A 177 8.56 3.49 -21.90
C ASP A 177 8.99 2.18 -22.58
N GLU A 178 8.07 1.23 -22.80
CA GLU A 178 8.33 -0.03 -23.50
C GLU A 178 8.82 0.20 -24.94
N VAL A 179 8.13 1.07 -25.69
CA VAL A 179 8.53 1.45 -27.06
C VAL A 179 9.93 2.05 -27.10
N SER A 180 10.37 2.75 -26.05
CA SER A 180 11.70 3.35 -26.00
C SER A 180 12.83 2.32 -25.93
N HIS A 181 12.56 1.10 -25.44
CA HIS A 181 13.55 0.02 -25.36
C HIS A 181 13.67 -0.79 -26.66
N PHE A 182 12.71 -0.69 -27.57
CA PHE A 182 12.66 -1.49 -28.81
C PHE A 182 13.81 -1.17 -29.78
N GLU A 183 14.42 0.01 -29.67
CA GLU A 183 15.59 0.37 -30.49
C GLU A 183 16.75 -0.61 -30.26
N ALA A 184 16.98 -1.03 -29.00
CA ALA A 184 17.99 -2.04 -28.66
C ALA A 184 17.65 -3.43 -29.22
N LEU A 185 16.38 -3.67 -29.56
CA LEU A 185 15.87 -4.90 -30.20
C LEU A 185 15.84 -4.80 -31.73
N GLY A 186 16.31 -3.69 -32.30
CA GLY A 186 16.35 -3.46 -33.75
C GLY A 186 15.06 -2.88 -34.35
N VAL A 187 14.13 -2.38 -33.53
CA VAL A 187 12.90 -1.72 -34.00
C VAL A 187 12.86 -0.28 -33.51
N SER A 188 13.06 0.66 -34.44
CA SER A 188 13.15 2.09 -34.10
C SER A 188 11.81 2.82 -34.26
N PHE A 189 11.51 3.70 -33.31
CA PHE A 189 10.42 4.66 -33.38
C PHE A 189 10.97 6.08 -33.23
N GLY A 190 10.29 7.07 -33.81
CA GLY A 190 10.58 8.48 -33.51
C GLY A 190 10.17 8.82 -32.07
N LYS A 191 10.76 9.88 -31.50
CA LYS A 191 10.31 10.39 -30.19
C LYS A 191 8.82 10.74 -30.24
N PRO A 192 8.00 10.31 -29.27
CA PRO A 192 6.57 10.57 -29.28
C PRO A 192 6.29 12.06 -29.10
N SER A 193 5.32 12.58 -29.86
CA SER A 193 4.73 13.89 -29.62
C SER A 193 3.51 13.74 -28.72
N VAL A 194 3.51 14.41 -27.57
CA VAL A 194 2.46 14.28 -26.56
C VAL A 194 1.47 15.44 -26.68
N ASP A 195 0.20 15.11 -26.97
CA ASP A 195 -0.93 16.02 -26.84
C ASP A 195 -1.62 15.79 -25.48
N LEU A 196 -1.31 16.65 -24.51
CA LEU A 196 -1.87 16.57 -23.14
C LEU A 196 -3.39 16.72 -23.11
N ALA A 197 -3.97 17.52 -24.00
CA ALA A 197 -5.42 17.72 -24.04
C ALA A 197 -6.12 16.43 -24.49
N ARG A 198 -5.58 15.75 -25.51
CA ARG A 198 -6.09 14.44 -25.96
C ARG A 198 -5.86 13.34 -24.92
N LEU A 199 -4.71 13.32 -24.25
CA LEU A 199 -4.43 12.37 -23.17
C LEU A 199 -5.41 12.53 -22.01
N LYS A 200 -5.65 13.78 -21.59
CA LYS A 200 -6.67 14.11 -20.58
C LYS A 200 -8.07 13.69 -21.03
N ALA A 201 -8.45 14.00 -22.27
CA ALA A 201 -9.74 13.62 -22.83
C ALA A 201 -9.93 12.09 -22.90
N HIS A 202 -8.87 11.32 -23.19
CA HIS A 202 -8.89 9.86 -23.12
C HIS A 202 -9.20 9.37 -21.70
N LYS A 203 -8.45 9.86 -20.70
CA LYS A 203 -8.69 9.57 -19.28
C LYS A 203 -10.11 9.92 -18.86
N ASP A 204 -10.61 11.11 -19.22
CA ASP A 204 -11.97 11.57 -18.90
C ASP A 204 -13.03 10.70 -19.59
N LYS A 205 -12.79 10.24 -20.82
CA LYS A 205 -13.69 9.32 -21.54
C LYS A 205 -13.82 7.97 -20.83
N VAL A 206 -12.72 7.42 -20.31
CA VAL A 206 -12.73 6.17 -19.53
C VAL A 206 -13.57 6.34 -18.26
N VAL A 207 -13.32 7.41 -17.50
CA VAL A 207 -14.10 7.74 -16.29
C VAL A 207 -15.58 7.96 -16.63
N GLY A 208 -15.89 8.73 -17.66
CA GLY A 208 -17.25 9.04 -18.10
C GLY A 208 -18.05 7.81 -18.52
N LYS A 209 -17.41 6.85 -19.23
CA LYS A 209 -18.05 5.59 -19.60
C LYS A 209 -18.47 4.78 -18.36
N LEU A 210 -17.58 4.68 -17.38
CA LEU A 210 -17.80 3.88 -16.17
C LEU A 210 -18.80 4.55 -15.22
N THR A 211 -18.73 5.87 -15.03
CA THR A 211 -19.71 6.61 -14.20
C THR A 211 -21.11 6.56 -14.81
N GLY A 212 -21.22 6.68 -16.14
CA GLY A 212 -22.49 6.47 -16.86
C GLY A 212 -23.05 5.05 -16.67
N GLY A 213 -22.18 4.03 -16.71
CA GLY A 213 -22.54 2.65 -16.41
C GLY A 213 -23.07 2.45 -14.98
N LEU A 214 -22.42 3.05 -13.97
CA LEU A 214 -22.89 3.01 -12.58
C LEU A 214 -24.26 3.68 -12.44
N ALA A 215 -24.47 4.85 -13.06
CA ALA A 215 -25.76 5.53 -13.03
C ALA A 215 -26.88 4.68 -13.67
N ALA A 216 -26.60 4.03 -14.80
CA ALA A 216 -27.54 3.10 -15.42
C ALA A 216 -27.85 1.90 -14.51
N MET A 217 -26.83 1.31 -13.86
CA MET A 217 -27.02 0.20 -12.92
C MET A 217 -27.84 0.58 -11.69
N ALA A 218 -27.63 1.78 -11.12
CA ALA A 218 -28.44 2.29 -10.02
C ALA A 218 -29.92 2.38 -10.43
N LYS A 219 -30.19 2.92 -11.63
CA LYS A 219 -31.54 3.02 -12.18
C LYS A 219 -32.18 1.64 -12.40
N MET A 220 -31.47 0.69 -12.99
CA MET A 220 -31.97 -0.68 -13.23
C MET A 220 -32.34 -1.39 -11.92
N ARG A 221 -31.58 -1.14 -10.85
CA ARG A 221 -31.83 -1.65 -9.50
C ARG A 221 -32.83 -0.84 -8.69
N LYS A 222 -33.41 0.22 -9.27
CA LYS A 222 -34.36 1.13 -8.60
C LYS A 222 -33.80 1.75 -7.32
N VAL A 223 -32.48 1.97 -7.25
CA VAL A 223 -31.83 2.70 -6.16
C VAL A 223 -32.13 4.19 -6.33
N THR A 224 -32.70 4.82 -5.30
CA THR A 224 -32.89 6.27 -5.29
C THR A 224 -31.57 6.96 -4.95
N VAL A 225 -31.02 7.72 -5.89
CA VAL A 225 -29.80 8.51 -5.66
C VAL A 225 -30.18 9.93 -5.27
N VAL A 226 -29.70 10.40 -4.12
CA VAL A 226 -29.90 11.77 -3.64
C VAL A 226 -28.57 12.51 -3.66
N THR A 227 -28.48 13.59 -4.43
CA THR A 227 -27.25 14.37 -4.56
C THR A 227 -27.18 15.47 -3.49
N GLY A 228 -26.27 15.35 -2.54
CA GLY A 228 -26.04 16.35 -1.51
C GLY A 228 -25.12 15.87 -0.38
N SER A 229 -24.75 16.79 0.49
CA SER A 229 -23.96 16.49 1.70
C SER A 229 -24.88 15.96 2.80
N GLY A 230 -24.64 14.72 3.22
CA GLY A 230 -25.42 14.05 4.27
C GLY A 230 -24.78 14.17 5.64
N GLU A 231 -25.58 14.52 6.64
CA GLU A 231 -25.21 14.50 8.06
C GLU A 231 -26.31 13.84 8.89
N PHE A 232 -25.93 12.96 9.83
CA PHE A 232 -26.89 12.40 10.77
C PHE A 232 -27.44 13.50 11.69
N VAL A 233 -28.73 13.42 11.99
CA VAL A 233 -29.38 14.33 12.96
C VAL A 233 -29.91 13.58 14.19
N ASP A 234 -30.10 12.28 14.08
CA ASP A 234 -30.39 11.33 15.15
C ASP A 234 -30.02 9.89 14.67
N PRO A 235 -30.30 8.82 15.44
CA PRO A 235 -30.00 7.44 15.04
C PRO A 235 -30.75 6.88 13.82
N HIS A 236 -31.79 7.55 13.33
CA HIS A 236 -32.68 7.04 12.26
C HIS A 236 -32.95 8.05 11.13
N HIS A 237 -32.35 9.25 11.19
CA HIS A 237 -32.53 10.31 10.21
C HIS A 237 -31.20 10.90 9.74
N LEU A 238 -31.09 11.05 8.43
CA LEU A 238 -30.01 11.75 7.76
C LEU A 238 -30.57 13.01 7.08
N LYS A 239 -30.02 14.17 7.40
CA LYS A 239 -30.29 15.42 6.69
C LYS A 239 -29.33 15.56 5.52
N VAL A 240 -29.85 15.80 4.33
CA VAL A 240 -29.09 16.02 3.11
C VAL A 240 -29.24 17.46 2.67
N VAL A 241 -28.12 18.17 2.58
CA VAL A 241 -28.04 19.52 2.03
C VAL A 241 -27.63 19.42 0.55
N PRO A 242 -28.49 19.84 -0.41
CA PRO A 242 -28.18 19.75 -1.83
C PRO A 242 -26.91 20.53 -2.20
N SER A 243 -26.15 20.03 -3.17
CA SER A 243 -24.91 20.69 -3.65
C SER A 243 -25.16 21.89 -4.59
N LYS A 244 -26.43 22.15 -4.95
CA LYS A 244 -26.92 23.28 -5.75
C LYS A 244 -28.15 23.87 -5.04
N ASP A 245 -28.69 24.99 -5.52
CA ASP A 245 -29.90 25.60 -4.96
C ASP A 245 -31.03 24.57 -4.79
N GLY A 246 -31.52 24.43 -3.56
CA GLY A 246 -32.53 23.45 -3.18
C GLY A 246 -32.74 23.41 -1.67
N ALA A 247 -33.93 23.00 -1.24
CA ALA A 247 -34.22 22.83 0.19
C ALA A 247 -33.52 21.56 0.74
N PRO A 248 -32.99 21.59 1.97
CA PRO A 248 -32.54 20.38 2.65
C PRO A 248 -33.63 19.33 2.73
N GLN A 249 -33.25 18.06 2.62
CA GLN A 249 -34.15 16.91 2.66
C GLN A 249 -33.79 16.03 3.86
N THR A 250 -34.76 15.42 4.51
CA THR A 250 -34.54 14.48 5.62
C THR A 250 -34.95 13.08 5.19
N ILE A 251 -34.04 12.12 5.31
CA ILE A 251 -34.25 10.71 4.97
C ILE A 251 -34.34 9.90 6.26
N ARG A 252 -35.46 9.21 6.48
CA ARG A 252 -35.61 8.22 7.55
C ARG A 252 -35.21 6.83 7.04
N PHE A 253 -34.52 6.06 7.88
CA PHE A 253 -34.02 4.73 7.51
C PHE A 253 -34.22 3.69 8.62
N LYS A 254 -34.38 2.42 8.21
CA LYS A 254 -34.32 1.27 9.13
C LYS A 254 -32.87 0.88 9.44
N GLN A 255 -32.05 0.78 8.39
CA GLN A 255 -30.62 0.47 8.45
C GLN A 255 -29.82 1.55 7.73
N ALA A 256 -28.59 1.82 8.17
CA ALA A 256 -27.67 2.73 7.48
C ALA A 256 -26.28 2.12 7.28
N ILE A 257 -25.66 2.35 6.13
CA ILE A 257 -24.26 2.00 5.86
C ILE A 257 -23.47 3.29 5.58
N ILE A 258 -22.51 3.58 6.43
CA ILE A 258 -21.58 4.71 6.30
C ILE A 258 -20.43 4.31 5.37
N ALA A 259 -20.35 4.96 4.21
CA ALA A 259 -19.32 4.74 3.19
C ALA A 259 -18.66 6.06 2.73
N ALA A 260 -18.55 7.04 3.63
CA ALA A 260 -18.05 8.39 3.33
C ALA A 260 -16.53 8.48 3.08
N GLY A 261 -15.83 7.35 3.11
CA GLY A 261 -14.46 7.20 2.66
C GLY A 261 -13.43 8.08 3.39
N SER A 262 -12.42 8.51 2.64
CA SER A 262 -11.29 9.31 3.11
C SER A 262 -10.99 10.48 2.16
N GLU A 263 -10.07 11.36 2.54
CA GLU A 263 -9.56 12.45 1.72
C GLU A 263 -8.04 12.59 1.84
N ALA A 264 -7.40 13.29 0.89
CA ALA A 264 -5.97 13.54 0.94
C ALA A 264 -5.60 14.44 2.14
N VAL A 265 -4.52 14.09 2.84
CA VAL A 265 -3.96 14.94 3.89
C VAL A 265 -3.39 16.21 3.26
N LYS A 266 -3.71 17.35 3.86
CA LYS A 266 -3.17 18.66 3.47
C LYS A 266 -2.18 19.15 4.51
N LEU A 267 -0.93 19.40 4.09
CA LEU A 267 0.09 19.94 4.98
C LEU A 267 -0.18 21.43 5.23
N PRO A 268 -0.37 21.87 6.48
CA PRO A 268 -0.88 23.21 6.78
C PRO A 268 0.11 24.34 6.45
N PHE A 269 1.40 24.04 6.37
CA PHE A 269 2.47 24.99 6.09
C PHE A 269 2.72 25.22 4.59
N LEU A 270 2.16 24.39 3.70
CA LEU A 270 2.30 24.62 2.26
C LEU A 270 1.44 25.82 1.85
N PRO A 271 1.91 26.68 0.91
CA PRO A 271 1.13 27.78 0.37
C PRO A 271 -0.27 27.32 -0.07
N LYS A 272 -1.29 27.96 0.48
CA LYS A 272 -2.68 27.69 0.10
C LYS A 272 -2.95 28.30 -1.27
N ASP A 273 -3.81 27.63 -2.03
CA ASP A 273 -4.38 28.13 -3.30
C ASP A 273 -3.39 28.38 -4.45
N ASP A 274 -2.10 28.03 -4.33
CA ASP A 274 -1.19 28.00 -5.48
C ASP A 274 -1.50 26.78 -6.37
N PRO A 275 -1.81 26.97 -7.67
CA PRO A 275 -2.23 25.88 -8.56
C PRO A 275 -1.12 24.85 -8.84
N ARG A 276 0.14 25.16 -8.50
CA ARG A 276 1.30 24.26 -8.64
C ARG A 276 1.45 23.32 -7.44
N ILE A 277 0.72 23.53 -6.36
CA ILE A 277 0.70 22.62 -5.21
C ILE A 277 -0.57 21.79 -5.28
N VAL A 278 -0.42 20.51 -5.59
CA VAL A 278 -1.53 19.61 -5.90
C VAL A 278 -1.59 18.41 -4.96
N THR A 279 -2.79 17.87 -4.80
CA THR A 279 -2.99 16.49 -4.35
C THR A 279 -3.05 15.56 -5.57
N SER A 280 -3.26 14.26 -5.35
CA SER A 280 -3.50 13.30 -6.44
C SER A 280 -4.60 13.74 -7.40
N THR A 281 -5.68 14.36 -6.91
CA THR A 281 -6.75 14.89 -7.79
C THR A 281 -6.23 15.93 -8.77
N GLY A 282 -5.43 16.90 -8.29
CA GLY A 282 -4.88 17.95 -9.16
C GLY A 282 -3.83 17.42 -10.14
N ALA A 283 -3.03 16.42 -9.74
CA ALA A 283 -2.12 15.73 -10.64
C ALA A 283 -2.86 15.00 -11.78
N LEU A 284 -3.99 14.36 -11.48
CA LEU A 284 -4.81 13.67 -12.47
C LEU A 284 -5.54 14.59 -13.47
N GLU A 285 -5.51 15.91 -13.24
CA GLU A 285 -6.08 16.88 -14.18
C GLU A 285 -5.14 17.25 -15.34
N LEU A 286 -3.86 16.85 -15.27
CA LEU A 286 -2.85 17.07 -16.30
C LEU A 286 -2.79 18.52 -16.82
N ARG A 287 -2.83 19.49 -15.90
CA ARG A 287 -2.92 20.92 -16.23
C ARG A 287 -1.69 21.46 -16.98
N GLN A 288 -0.52 20.87 -16.73
CA GLN A 288 0.75 21.28 -17.30
C GLN A 288 1.72 20.10 -17.37
N GLN A 289 2.79 20.27 -18.16
CA GLN A 289 3.94 19.36 -18.22
C GLN A 289 5.11 20.02 -17.47
N PRO A 290 5.29 19.74 -16.16
CA PRO A 290 6.40 20.32 -15.39
C PRO A 290 7.73 19.79 -15.90
N LYS A 291 8.77 20.61 -15.90
CA LYS A 291 10.15 20.14 -16.14
C LYS A 291 10.69 19.46 -14.89
N LYS A 292 10.37 20.01 -13.71
CA LYS A 292 10.74 19.43 -12.41
C LYS A 292 9.54 19.32 -11.48
N MET A 293 9.35 18.13 -10.91
CA MET A 293 8.26 17.82 -10.00
C MET A 293 8.80 17.30 -8.67
N LEU A 294 8.28 17.83 -7.56
CA LEU A 294 8.49 17.27 -6.22
C LEU A 294 7.31 16.36 -5.85
N VAL A 295 7.63 15.17 -5.33
CA VAL A 295 6.66 14.29 -4.66
C VAL A 295 6.96 14.29 -3.16
N ILE A 296 6.03 14.80 -2.35
CA ILE A 296 6.10 14.75 -0.89
C ILE A 296 5.37 13.51 -0.41
N GLY A 297 6.12 12.52 0.06
CA GLY A 297 5.64 11.20 0.46
C GLY A 297 6.04 10.12 -0.55
N GLY A 298 6.76 9.10 -0.08
CA GLY A 298 7.27 7.96 -0.83
C GLY A 298 6.29 6.77 -0.92
N GLY A 299 4.99 7.03 -0.74
CA GLY A 299 3.93 6.02 -0.85
C GLY A 299 3.49 5.77 -2.30
N ILE A 300 2.72 4.68 -2.49
CA ILE A 300 2.28 4.19 -3.82
C ILE A 300 1.69 5.31 -4.70
N ILE A 301 0.75 6.10 -4.19
CA ILE A 301 0.06 7.15 -4.97
C ILE A 301 1.06 8.17 -5.52
N GLY A 302 2.04 8.58 -4.71
CA GLY A 302 3.06 9.55 -5.11
C GLY A 302 3.97 8.99 -6.19
N LEU A 303 4.39 7.73 -6.03
CA LEU A 303 5.28 7.05 -6.98
C LEU A 303 4.58 6.74 -8.31
N GLU A 304 3.31 6.30 -8.28
CA GLU A 304 2.50 6.10 -9.49
C GLU A 304 2.36 7.40 -10.30
N MET A 305 2.05 8.52 -9.64
CA MET A 305 1.97 9.82 -10.32
C MET A 305 3.36 10.29 -10.78
N GLY A 306 4.40 10.05 -9.99
CA GLY A 306 5.78 10.29 -10.39
C GLY A 306 6.12 9.58 -11.70
N THR A 307 5.83 8.27 -11.81
CA THR A 307 6.03 7.49 -13.04
C THR A 307 5.36 8.14 -14.24
N VAL A 308 4.06 8.47 -14.14
CA VAL A 308 3.33 9.15 -15.24
C VAL A 308 4.03 10.44 -15.65
N TYR A 309 4.30 11.35 -14.70
CA TYR A 309 4.89 12.64 -15.01
C TYR A 309 6.33 12.53 -15.52
N SER A 310 7.10 11.55 -15.04
CA SER A 310 8.45 11.30 -15.51
C SER A 310 8.49 10.82 -16.94
N THR A 311 7.61 9.90 -17.33
CA THR A 311 7.47 9.45 -18.73
C THR A 311 6.99 10.58 -19.63
N LEU A 312 6.18 11.50 -19.09
CA LEU A 312 5.83 12.76 -19.76
C LEU A 312 6.98 13.79 -19.72
N GLY A 313 8.18 13.46 -19.25
CA GLY A 313 9.37 14.29 -19.37
C GLY A 313 9.77 15.09 -18.13
N ALA A 314 9.07 14.96 -17.01
CA ALA A 314 9.47 15.61 -15.76
C ALA A 314 10.66 14.89 -15.10
N LYS A 315 11.59 15.65 -14.52
CA LYS A 315 12.54 15.14 -13.53
C LYS A 315 11.93 15.18 -12.13
N LEU A 316 12.12 14.11 -11.38
CA LEU A 316 11.47 13.93 -10.08
C LEU A 316 12.46 14.15 -8.93
N ASP A 317 12.02 14.88 -7.91
CA ASP A 317 12.55 14.71 -6.56
C ASP A 317 11.48 14.05 -5.70
N VAL A 318 11.87 13.12 -4.83
CA VAL A 318 10.97 12.51 -3.84
C VAL A 318 11.52 12.79 -2.44
N VAL A 319 10.67 13.22 -1.54
CA VAL A 319 10.99 13.36 -0.11
C VAL A 319 10.12 12.42 0.72
N GLU A 320 10.74 11.63 1.59
CA GLU A 320 10.10 10.70 2.50
C GLU A 320 10.75 10.83 3.89
N MET A 321 9.90 10.96 4.91
CA MET A 321 10.34 11.10 6.30
C MET A 321 10.85 9.76 6.86
N LEU A 322 10.35 8.66 6.34
CA LEU A 322 10.75 7.31 6.71
C LEU A 322 12.01 6.87 5.96
N ASP A 323 12.52 5.70 6.32
CA ASP A 323 13.77 5.13 5.83
C ASP A 323 13.67 4.42 4.48
N GLY A 324 12.48 4.39 3.87
CA GLY A 324 12.27 3.73 2.60
C GLY A 324 10.94 4.09 1.94
N LEU A 325 10.86 3.76 0.66
CA LEU A 325 9.66 3.92 -0.17
C LEU A 325 8.69 2.75 0.03
N MET A 326 7.45 2.90 -0.45
CA MET A 326 6.41 1.86 -0.45
C MET A 326 6.32 1.11 0.89
N GLN A 327 6.15 1.88 1.96
CA GLN A 327 6.05 1.32 3.31
C GLN A 327 4.97 0.24 3.38
N GLY A 328 5.31 -0.89 4.00
CA GLY A 328 4.48 -2.10 4.07
C GLY A 328 4.88 -3.20 3.08
N ALA A 329 5.57 -2.89 1.97
CA ALA A 329 6.16 -3.91 1.10
C ALA A 329 7.53 -4.36 1.64
N ASP A 330 7.93 -5.62 1.42
CA ASP A 330 9.29 -6.05 1.78
C ASP A 330 10.35 -5.29 0.96
N ARG A 331 11.50 -5.07 1.60
CA ARG A 331 12.58 -4.23 1.06
C ARG A 331 13.23 -4.81 -0.19
N ASP A 332 13.25 -6.13 -0.34
CA ASP A 332 13.79 -6.81 -1.53
C ASP A 332 12.97 -6.51 -2.79
N LEU A 333 11.63 -6.48 -2.71
CA LEU A 333 10.76 -6.05 -3.82
C LEU A 333 11.03 -4.58 -4.18
N VAL A 334 11.05 -3.71 -3.17
CA VAL A 334 11.25 -2.27 -3.37
C VAL A 334 12.63 -1.96 -3.95
N LYS A 335 13.66 -2.74 -3.59
CA LYS A 335 15.03 -2.59 -4.10
C LYS A 335 15.09 -2.78 -5.62
N VAL A 336 14.39 -3.78 -6.16
CA VAL A 336 14.29 -4.01 -7.62
C VAL A 336 13.62 -2.80 -8.30
N TRP A 337 12.46 -2.39 -7.79
CA TRP A 337 11.74 -1.23 -8.32
C TRP A 337 12.60 0.05 -8.29
N GLN A 338 13.29 0.31 -7.18
CA GLN A 338 14.09 1.51 -6.99
C GLN A 338 15.29 1.55 -7.93
N LYS A 339 15.95 0.40 -8.15
CA LYS A 339 17.04 0.28 -9.12
C LYS A 339 16.58 0.62 -10.54
N MET A 340 15.43 0.07 -10.95
CA MET A 340 14.87 0.34 -12.29
C MET A 340 14.44 1.80 -12.47
N ASN A 341 13.92 2.43 -11.42
CA ASN A 341 13.39 3.80 -11.51
C ASN A 341 14.41 4.88 -11.16
N ALA A 342 15.63 4.54 -10.74
CA ALA A 342 16.68 5.50 -10.39
C ALA A 342 16.88 6.63 -11.44
N PRO A 343 16.87 6.37 -12.77
CA PRO A 343 17.04 7.42 -13.78
C PRO A 343 15.93 8.48 -13.83
N ARG A 344 14.76 8.20 -13.22
CA ARG A 344 13.63 9.13 -13.13
C ARG A 344 13.85 10.23 -12.10
N PHE A 345 14.70 9.97 -11.09
CA PHE A 345 14.92 10.85 -9.95
C PHE A 345 16.21 11.66 -10.09
N ASP A 346 16.12 12.96 -9.83
CA ASP A 346 17.31 13.78 -9.56
C ASP A 346 17.72 13.61 -8.09
N LYS A 347 16.74 13.56 -7.17
CA LYS A 347 16.96 13.31 -5.74
C LYS A 347 15.91 12.38 -5.14
N LEU A 348 16.39 11.37 -4.41
CA LEU A 348 15.58 10.55 -3.52
C LEU A 348 16.01 10.82 -2.07
N MET A 349 15.21 11.60 -1.35
CA MET A 349 15.50 12.10 0.00
C MET A 349 14.72 11.30 1.04
N LEU A 350 15.29 10.19 1.50
CA LEU A 350 14.77 9.40 2.62
C LEU A 350 15.19 10.02 3.96
N LYS A 351 14.50 9.66 5.05
CA LYS A 351 14.76 10.23 6.39
C LYS A 351 14.82 11.76 6.34
N THR A 352 13.95 12.39 5.56
CA THR A 352 13.98 13.84 5.29
C THR A 352 12.58 14.43 5.39
N LYS A 353 12.46 15.57 6.06
CA LYS A 353 11.20 16.32 6.22
C LYS A 353 11.17 17.51 5.28
N THR A 354 9.97 17.85 4.81
CA THR A 354 9.71 19.18 4.27
C THR A 354 9.40 20.14 5.42
N VAL A 355 10.16 21.23 5.54
CA VAL A 355 10.07 22.17 6.66
C VAL A 355 9.54 23.55 6.28
N GLY A 356 9.52 23.87 4.99
CA GLY A 356 8.99 25.14 4.48
C GLY A 356 8.73 25.08 2.99
N ALA A 357 7.79 25.89 2.51
CA ALA A 357 7.55 26.09 1.09
C ALA A 357 7.06 27.51 0.81
N GLU A 358 7.54 28.10 -0.27
CA GLU A 358 7.19 29.44 -0.73
C GLU A 358 6.91 29.41 -2.23
N ALA A 359 5.76 29.97 -2.62
CA ALA A 359 5.44 30.18 -4.02
C ALA A 359 6.20 31.40 -4.57
N THR A 360 7.06 31.19 -5.56
CA THR A 360 7.81 32.24 -6.24
C THR A 360 7.39 32.34 -7.71
N LYS A 361 7.92 33.32 -8.43
CA LYS A 361 7.71 33.45 -9.88
C LYS A 361 8.32 32.29 -10.67
N ASP A 362 9.45 31.77 -10.21
CA ASP A 362 10.22 30.74 -10.90
C ASP A 362 9.75 29.32 -10.57
N GLY A 363 8.94 29.15 -9.52
CA GLY A 363 8.42 27.85 -9.10
C GLY A 363 7.99 27.86 -7.63
N VAL A 364 7.73 26.69 -7.07
CA VAL A 364 7.57 26.53 -5.62
C VAL A 364 8.93 26.18 -5.03
N ARG A 365 9.50 27.10 -4.24
CA ARG A 365 10.72 26.85 -3.48
C ARG A 365 10.35 26.04 -2.24
N VAL A 366 10.98 24.88 -2.06
CA VAL A 366 10.71 23.97 -0.95
C VAL A 366 12.01 23.70 -0.18
N GLN A 367 11.91 23.73 1.14
CA GLN A 367 13.02 23.53 2.08
C GLN A 367 12.89 22.17 2.75
N PHE A 368 14.01 21.49 2.87
CA PHE A 368 14.12 20.14 3.43
C PHE A 368 15.10 20.10 4.60
N GLU A 369 14.81 19.25 5.56
CA GLU A 369 15.67 18.94 6.71
C GLU A 369 15.75 17.43 6.91
N GLY A 370 16.95 16.87 6.73
CA GLY A 370 17.27 15.49 7.06
C GLY A 370 17.15 15.25 8.56
N LEU A 371 16.84 14.01 8.96
CA LEU A 371 16.82 13.63 10.39
C LEU A 371 18.21 13.73 11.04
N ASP A 372 19.27 13.81 10.23
CA ASP A 372 20.65 14.09 10.62
C ASP A 372 20.96 15.60 10.77
N GLY A 373 19.98 16.47 10.50
CA GLY A 373 20.12 17.93 10.52
C GLY A 373 20.59 18.54 9.20
N THR A 374 20.81 17.74 8.15
CA THR A 374 21.23 18.23 6.83
C THR A 374 20.12 19.06 6.21
N LYS A 375 20.42 20.32 5.85
CA LYS A 375 19.46 21.22 5.21
C LYS A 375 19.69 21.30 3.71
N SER A 376 18.61 21.31 2.94
CA SER A 376 18.67 21.55 1.51
C SER A 376 17.39 22.23 1.01
N GLU A 377 17.40 22.69 -0.23
CA GLU A 377 16.22 23.27 -0.88
C GLU A 377 16.16 22.89 -2.37
N GLY A 378 15.00 23.10 -2.97
CA GLY A 378 14.76 22.94 -4.40
C GLY A 378 13.64 23.86 -4.88
N VAL A 379 13.63 24.16 -6.18
CA VAL A 379 12.55 24.91 -6.85
C VAL A 379 11.88 23.96 -7.85
N TYR A 380 10.54 23.92 -7.81
CA TYR A 380 9.74 22.95 -8.56
C TYR A 380 8.62 23.62 -9.33
N ASP A 381 8.34 23.11 -10.54
CA ASP A 381 7.22 23.59 -11.36
C ASP A 381 5.89 23.04 -10.85
N LEU A 382 5.92 21.88 -10.19
CA LEU A 382 4.79 21.19 -9.61
C LEU A 382 5.21 20.47 -8.31
N VAL A 383 4.40 20.59 -7.26
CA VAL A 383 4.57 19.89 -5.98
C VAL A 383 3.35 19.03 -5.73
N LEU A 384 3.53 17.72 -5.69
CA LEU A 384 2.50 16.75 -5.32
C LEU A 384 2.63 16.41 -3.82
N GLN A 385 1.62 16.76 -3.02
CA GLN A 385 1.50 16.23 -1.67
C GLN A 385 0.80 14.86 -1.73
N ALA A 386 1.53 13.82 -1.36
CA ALA A 386 1.09 12.41 -1.34
C ALA A 386 1.42 11.74 0.00
N VAL A 387 1.34 12.49 1.10
CA VAL A 387 1.69 12.05 2.48
C VAL A 387 0.64 11.15 3.15
N GLY A 388 -0.34 10.65 2.39
CA GLY A 388 -1.40 9.79 2.88
C GLY A 388 -2.79 10.43 2.88
N ARG A 389 -3.73 9.72 3.53
CA ARG A 389 -5.16 10.02 3.51
C ARG A 389 -5.75 9.94 4.91
N THR A 390 -6.76 10.75 5.19
CA THR A 390 -7.49 10.78 6.46
C THR A 390 -8.95 10.36 6.28
N PRO A 391 -9.53 9.52 7.15
CA PRO A 391 -10.94 9.13 7.08
C PRO A 391 -11.87 10.32 7.38
N ASN A 392 -13.10 10.25 6.85
CA ASN A 392 -14.10 11.32 6.95
C ASN A 392 -15.12 11.15 8.11
N GLY A 393 -14.88 10.26 9.08
CA GLY A 393 -15.86 9.93 10.13
C GLY A 393 -16.31 11.13 10.98
N LYS A 394 -15.46 12.16 11.14
CA LYS A 394 -15.79 13.39 11.88
C LYS A 394 -16.59 14.43 11.07
N LYS A 395 -16.99 14.11 9.83
CA LYS A 395 -17.59 15.07 8.89
C LYS A 395 -19.03 14.74 8.48
N ILE A 396 -19.66 13.82 9.19
CA ILE A 396 -20.98 13.25 8.83
C ILE A 396 -21.99 13.33 9.97
N GLY A 397 -21.67 14.02 11.07
CA GLY A 397 -22.53 14.10 12.26
C GLY A 397 -22.76 12.77 12.96
N ALA A 398 -21.85 11.79 12.82
CA ALA A 398 -22.00 10.43 13.34
C ALA A 398 -22.33 10.39 14.85
N GLU A 399 -21.79 11.33 15.62
CA GLU A 399 -22.05 11.46 17.05
C GLU A 399 -23.53 11.69 17.37
N LYS A 400 -24.26 12.39 16.51
CA LYS A 400 -25.71 12.63 16.66
C LYS A 400 -26.52 11.34 16.50
N ALA A 401 -26.00 10.37 15.76
CA ALA A 401 -26.58 9.03 15.64
C ALA A 401 -26.15 8.09 16.78
N GLY A 402 -25.32 8.54 17.73
CA GLY A 402 -24.74 7.69 18.78
C GLY A 402 -23.54 6.86 18.32
N VAL A 403 -23.04 7.08 17.09
CA VAL A 403 -21.92 6.32 16.52
C VAL A 403 -20.59 6.86 17.05
N LEU A 404 -19.75 5.94 17.54
CA LEU A 404 -18.39 6.22 17.97
C LEU A 404 -17.49 6.54 16.78
N VAL A 405 -16.71 7.62 16.88
CA VAL A 405 -15.67 7.99 15.93
C VAL A 405 -14.37 8.13 16.69
N GLY A 406 -13.35 7.35 16.31
CA GLY A 406 -12.04 7.40 16.94
C GLY A 406 -11.33 8.73 16.74
N GLU A 407 -10.29 8.99 17.53
CA GLU A 407 -9.55 10.27 17.51
C GLU A 407 -8.97 10.61 16.13
N ARG A 408 -8.54 9.59 15.38
CA ARG A 408 -8.02 9.74 14.01
C ARG A 408 -9.11 9.84 12.93
N GLY A 409 -10.39 9.82 13.32
CA GLY A 409 -11.54 9.96 12.43
C GLY A 409 -12.07 8.66 11.82
N PHE A 410 -11.52 7.50 12.22
CA PHE A 410 -12.05 6.19 11.82
C PHE A 410 -13.33 5.84 12.60
N VAL A 411 -14.24 5.11 11.97
CA VAL A 411 -15.42 4.52 12.60
C VAL A 411 -15.14 3.04 12.85
N PRO A 412 -14.89 2.61 14.10
CA PRO A 412 -14.62 1.21 14.38
C PRO A 412 -15.85 0.34 14.12
N VAL A 413 -15.62 -0.87 13.60
CA VAL A 413 -16.66 -1.85 13.31
C VAL A 413 -16.25 -3.25 13.75
N ASP A 414 -17.25 -4.12 13.94
CA ASP A 414 -17.04 -5.56 14.13
C ASP A 414 -16.87 -6.31 12.79
N ILE A 415 -16.74 -7.63 12.82
CA ILE A 415 -16.58 -8.48 11.63
C ILE A 415 -17.82 -8.50 10.73
N GLN A 416 -18.97 -8.04 11.20
CA GLN A 416 -20.21 -7.88 10.42
C GLN A 416 -20.35 -6.46 9.86
N MET A 417 -19.33 -5.63 10.04
CA MET A 417 -19.28 -4.22 9.67
C MET A 417 -20.22 -3.32 10.49
N ARG A 418 -20.75 -3.81 11.63
CA ARG A 418 -21.62 -3.02 12.52
C ARG A 418 -20.77 -2.04 13.31
N THR A 419 -21.26 -0.82 13.48
CA THR A 419 -20.72 0.12 14.46
C THR A 419 -21.18 -0.26 15.88
N ASN A 420 -20.90 0.58 16.88
CA ASN A 420 -21.49 0.41 18.22
C ASN A 420 -23.02 0.60 18.24
N VAL A 421 -23.62 1.16 17.19
CA VAL A 421 -25.07 1.27 17.01
C VAL A 421 -25.53 0.12 16.10
N PRO A 422 -26.32 -0.86 16.60
CA PRO A 422 -26.50 -2.15 15.91
C PRO A 422 -27.09 -2.11 14.49
N HIS A 423 -27.88 -1.07 14.17
CA HIS A 423 -28.51 -0.87 12.86
C HIS A 423 -27.75 0.13 11.96
N ILE A 424 -26.57 0.57 12.39
CA ILE A 424 -25.68 1.43 11.62
C ILE A 424 -24.36 0.70 11.41
N PHE A 425 -23.98 0.56 10.15
CA PHE A 425 -22.77 -0.09 9.67
C PHE A 425 -21.80 0.96 9.14
N ALA A 426 -20.52 0.60 9.00
CA ALA A 426 -19.55 1.40 8.28
C ALA A 426 -18.60 0.51 7.46
N ILE A 427 -18.12 1.00 6.32
CA ILE A 427 -17.29 0.23 5.37
C ILE A 427 -16.26 1.10 4.65
N GLY A 428 -15.23 0.46 4.11
CA GLY A 428 -14.20 1.06 3.26
C GLY A 428 -13.12 1.82 4.03
N ASP A 429 -12.61 2.90 3.44
CA ASP A 429 -11.52 3.67 4.05
C ASP A 429 -11.89 4.26 5.42
N ILE A 430 -13.18 4.47 5.69
CA ILE A 430 -13.63 5.14 6.91
C ILE A 430 -13.49 4.23 8.14
N VAL A 431 -13.37 2.91 7.96
CA VAL A 431 -13.29 1.97 9.10
C VAL A 431 -11.86 1.57 9.46
N GLY A 432 -10.91 1.69 8.54
CA GLY A 432 -9.53 1.34 8.83
C GLY A 432 -8.68 1.07 7.59
N GLN A 433 -7.40 0.80 7.86
CA GLN A 433 -6.44 0.34 6.87
C GLN A 433 -6.65 -1.15 6.52
N PRO A 434 -6.19 -1.61 5.34
CA PRO A 434 -5.69 -0.79 4.24
C PRO A 434 -6.83 -0.08 3.48
N MET A 435 -6.61 1.19 3.10
CA MET A 435 -7.58 1.99 2.33
C MET A 435 -7.60 1.59 0.84
N LEU A 436 -8.26 0.46 0.55
CA LEU A 436 -8.28 -0.18 -0.77
C LEU A 436 -9.70 -0.43 -1.26
N ALA A 437 -9.91 -0.25 -2.57
CA ALA A 437 -11.24 -0.35 -3.18
C ALA A 437 -11.83 -1.75 -3.11
N HIS A 438 -11.04 -2.80 -3.35
CA HIS A 438 -11.48 -4.20 -3.24
C HIS A 438 -11.85 -4.58 -1.81
N LYS A 439 -11.12 -4.09 -0.79
CA LYS A 439 -11.56 -4.23 0.61
C LYS A 439 -12.95 -3.63 0.80
N ALA A 440 -13.13 -2.37 0.39
CA ALA A 440 -14.40 -1.66 0.54
C ALA A 440 -15.58 -2.38 -0.13
N VAL A 441 -15.38 -2.99 -1.31
CA VAL A 441 -16.42 -3.76 -2.02
C VAL A 441 -16.81 -5.02 -1.25
N HIS A 442 -15.85 -5.77 -0.70
CA HIS A 442 -16.14 -6.99 0.04
C HIS A 442 -16.80 -6.70 1.40
N GLU A 443 -16.31 -5.68 2.13
CA GLU A 443 -16.95 -5.17 3.34
C GLU A 443 -18.41 -4.74 3.05
N ALA A 444 -18.65 -4.10 1.90
CA ALA A 444 -19.97 -3.65 1.47
C ALA A 444 -20.99 -4.78 1.29
N HIS A 445 -20.57 -5.89 0.67
CA HIS A 445 -21.45 -7.02 0.45
C HIS A 445 -21.90 -7.63 1.79
N VAL A 446 -20.97 -7.78 2.74
CA VAL A 446 -21.27 -8.26 4.09
C VAL A 446 -22.24 -7.32 4.80
N ALA A 447 -21.97 -6.01 4.82
CA ALA A 447 -22.83 -5.04 5.49
C ALA A 447 -24.26 -5.03 4.91
N ALA A 448 -24.38 -5.08 3.58
CA ALA A 448 -25.67 -5.11 2.90
C ALA A 448 -26.46 -6.41 3.18
N GLU A 449 -25.77 -7.56 3.24
CA GLU A 449 -26.39 -8.83 3.60
C GLU A 449 -26.88 -8.83 5.05
N VAL A 450 -26.06 -8.39 6.00
CA VAL A 450 -26.45 -8.34 7.42
C VAL A 450 -27.62 -7.36 7.62
N ALA A 451 -27.58 -6.19 6.98
CA ALA A 451 -28.68 -5.23 7.00
C ALA A 451 -29.98 -5.83 6.40
N ALA A 452 -29.89 -6.54 5.27
CA ALA A 452 -31.03 -7.20 4.65
C ALA A 452 -31.58 -8.33 5.53
N GLY A 453 -30.72 -9.15 6.13
CA GLY A 453 -31.11 -10.20 7.06
C GLY A 453 -31.92 -9.65 8.23
N ALA A 454 -31.50 -8.51 8.79
CA ALA A 454 -32.24 -7.84 9.86
C ALA A 454 -33.61 -7.30 9.42
N VAL A 455 -33.71 -6.72 8.22
CA VAL A 455 -34.98 -6.14 7.71
C VAL A 455 -35.97 -7.22 7.26
N LEU A 456 -35.47 -8.30 6.64
CA LEU A 456 -36.28 -9.37 6.04
C LEU A 456 -36.52 -10.55 7.00
N GLY A 457 -35.83 -10.60 8.14
CA GLY A 457 -35.88 -11.75 9.05
C GLY A 457 -35.13 -12.98 8.54
N ASP A 458 -34.13 -12.80 7.66
CA ASP A 458 -33.30 -13.89 7.13
C ASP A 458 -32.06 -14.12 8.00
N ALA A 459 -32.09 -15.22 8.77
CA ALA A 459 -31.01 -15.59 9.68
C ALA A 459 -29.68 -15.88 8.96
N LYS A 460 -29.71 -16.41 7.72
CA LYS A 460 -28.48 -16.72 6.99
C LYS A 460 -27.76 -15.43 6.62
N LEU A 461 -28.48 -14.48 6.03
CA LEU A 461 -27.93 -13.17 5.69
C LEU A 461 -27.48 -12.38 6.93
N ALA A 462 -28.23 -12.48 8.03
CA ALA A 462 -27.89 -11.82 9.30
C ALA A 462 -26.58 -12.32 9.94
N THR A 463 -26.05 -13.47 9.49
CA THR A 463 -24.78 -14.06 9.98
C THR A 463 -23.60 -13.89 9.02
N SER A 464 -23.77 -13.18 7.90
CA SER A 464 -22.64 -12.83 7.02
C SER A 464 -21.55 -12.11 7.81
N SER A 465 -20.29 -12.38 7.47
CA SER A 465 -19.11 -11.81 8.14
C SER A 465 -17.96 -11.63 7.16
N PHE A 466 -17.16 -10.59 7.38
CA PHE A 466 -15.95 -10.28 6.62
C PHE A 466 -14.77 -11.05 7.22
N ASN A 467 -14.62 -12.32 6.80
CA ASN A 467 -13.55 -13.22 7.22
C ASN A 467 -12.49 -13.41 6.12
N ALA A 468 -12.08 -12.32 5.45
CA ALA A 468 -10.94 -12.39 4.54
C ALA A 468 -9.65 -12.53 5.35
N ARG A 469 -8.89 -13.61 5.12
CA ARG A 469 -7.58 -13.81 5.76
C ARG A 469 -6.54 -12.85 5.21
N VAL A 470 -6.69 -12.49 3.94
CA VAL A 470 -5.73 -11.62 3.24
C VAL A 470 -6.41 -10.58 2.35
N ILE A 471 -5.74 -9.43 2.21
CA ILE A 471 -6.12 -8.36 1.31
C ILE A 471 -4.87 -8.00 0.49
N PRO A 472 -4.87 -8.17 -0.84
CA PRO A 472 -3.69 -7.87 -1.65
C PRO A 472 -3.46 -6.37 -1.76
N SER A 473 -2.19 -5.98 -1.91
CA SER A 473 -1.75 -4.61 -2.17
C SER A 473 -0.90 -4.58 -3.43
N VAL A 474 -1.07 -3.55 -4.26
CA VAL A 474 -0.37 -3.40 -5.54
C VAL A 474 0.03 -1.94 -5.74
N ALA A 475 1.30 -1.72 -6.00
CA ALA A 475 1.81 -0.50 -6.62
C ALA A 475 1.87 -0.71 -8.13
N TYR A 476 1.07 0.02 -8.90
CA TYR A 476 1.01 -0.09 -10.36
C TYR A 476 2.10 0.78 -11.03
N THR A 477 3.28 0.83 -10.41
CA THR A 477 4.49 1.42 -10.99
C THR A 477 5.06 0.51 -12.09
N ASP A 478 6.18 0.90 -12.69
CA ASP A 478 6.91 0.04 -13.63
C ASP A 478 8.35 -0.22 -13.13
N PRO A 479 8.72 -1.46 -12.74
CA PRO A 479 7.86 -2.63 -12.62
C PRO A 479 6.78 -2.48 -11.53
N GLU A 480 5.73 -3.29 -11.60
CA GLU A 480 4.72 -3.34 -10.54
C GLU A 480 5.30 -4.01 -9.29
N VAL A 481 4.79 -3.63 -8.11
CA VAL A 481 5.12 -4.26 -6.82
C VAL A 481 3.82 -4.74 -6.19
N ALA A 482 3.60 -6.05 -6.16
CA ALA A 482 2.39 -6.67 -5.62
C ALA A 482 2.72 -7.58 -4.45
N TRP A 483 1.91 -7.56 -3.39
CA TRP A 483 2.07 -8.46 -2.24
C TRP A 483 0.74 -8.76 -1.57
N VAL A 484 0.68 -9.89 -0.85
CA VAL A 484 -0.50 -10.33 -0.12
C VAL A 484 -0.10 -11.21 1.08
N GLY A 485 -0.86 -11.15 2.17
CA GLY A 485 -0.57 -11.88 3.39
C GLY A 485 0.59 -11.26 4.19
N LEU A 486 1.27 -12.10 4.97
CA LEU A 486 2.45 -11.68 5.75
C LEU A 486 3.59 -11.30 4.81
N THR A 487 4.33 -10.27 5.21
CA THR A 487 5.65 -9.94 4.65
C THR A 487 6.75 -10.54 5.51
N GLU A 488 8.01 -10.57 5.05
CA GLU A 488 9.14 -11.00 5.88
C GLU A 488 9.29 -10.09 7.11
N ASP A 489 9.13 -8.78 6.93
CA ASP A 489 9.18 -7.79 8.03
C ASP A 489 8.07 -8.04 9.07
N GLU A 490 6.84 -8.32 8.62
CA GLU A 490 5.73 -8.65 9.52
C GLU A 490 5.90 -10.00 10.21
N ALA A 491 6.39 -11.01 9.49
CA ALA A 491 6.66 -12.33 10.06
C ALA A 491 7.72 -12.22 11.18
N LYS A 492 8.81 -11.49 10.92
CA LYS A 492 9.85 -11.20 11.92
C LYS A 492 9.28 -10.44 13.13
N ALA A 493 8.51 -9.39 12.89
CA ALA A 493 7.91 -8.59 13.97
C ALA A 493 6.93 -9.38 14.84
N ARG A 494 6.24 -10.37 14.26
CA ARG A 494 5.28 -11.25 14.97
C ARG A 494 5.92 -12.53 15.53
N GLY A 495 7.21 -12.76 15.30
CA GLY A 495 7.91 -13.99 15.71
C GLY A 495 7.44 -15.25 14.96
N VAL A 496 6.86 -15.09 13.77
CA VAL A 496 6.43 -16.20 12.90
C VAL A 496 7.63 -16.65 12.07
N LYS A 497 8.01 -17.93 12.19
CA LYS A 497 9.07 -18.50 11.39
C LYS A 497 8.53 -18.90 10.03
N VAL A 498 9.16 -18.41 8.97
CA VAL A 498 8.73 -18.68 7.60
C VAL A 498 9.87 -19.27 6.76
N LYS A 499 9.54 -20.29 5.98
CA LYS A 499 10.37 -20.79 4.89
C LYS A 499 10.06 -19.98 3.63
N LYS A 500 11.11 -19.43 3.02
CA LYS A 500 11.02 -18.63 1.79
C LYS A 500 11.29 -19.49 0.55
N GLY A 501 10.40 -19.39 -0.44
CA GLY A 501 10.65 -19.79 -1.82
C GLY A 501 10.78 -18.56 -2.71
N LEU A 502 11.87 -18.43 -3.47
CA LEU A 502 12.11 -17.29 -4.34
C LEU A 502 12.56 -17.77 -5.71
N PHE A 503 11.81 -17.39 -6.74
CA PHE A 503 12.15 -17.65 -8.13
C PHE A 503 12.57 -16.34 -8.83
N PRO A 504 13.86 -16.17 -9.17
CA PRO A 504 14.34 -14.97 -9.86
C PRO A 504 13.93 -15.00 -11.34
N TRP A 505 13.46 -13.87 -11.87
CA TRP A 505 13.01 -13.81 -13.27
C TRP A 505 14.16 -13.82 -14.28
N THR A 506 15.41 -13.67 -13.83
CA THR A 506 16.61 -14.00 -14.61
C THR A 506 16.70 -15.48 -15.01
N ALA A 507 15.87 -16.35 -14.41
CA ALA A 507 15.71 -17.75 -14.81
C ALA A 507 14.39 -18.01 -15.57
N SER A 508 13.53 -17.00 -15.75
CA SER A 508 12.29 -17.14 -16.51
C SER A 508 12.56 -16.89 -17.99
N GLY A 509 12.40 -17.93 -18.82
CA GLY A 509 12.46 -17.78 -20.28
C GLY A 509 11.48 -16.72 -20.81
N ARG A 510 10.29 -16.60 -20.19
CA ARG A 510 9.30 -15.57 -20.56
C ARG A 510 9.78 -14.16 -20.21
N ALA A 511 10.32 -13.94 -19.01
CA ALA A 511 10.77 -12.62 -18.60
C ALA A 511 11.97 -12.14 -19.41
N ILE A 512 12.92 -13.04 -19.69
CA ILE A 512 14.06 -12.79 -20.58
C ILE A 512 13.58 -12.44 -21.99
N ALA A 513 12.65 -13.22 -22.55
CA ALA A 513 12.10 -12.95 -23.88
C ALA A 513 11.39 -11.59 -23.99
N ASN A 514 10.81 -11.10 -22.88
CA ASN A 514 10.20 -9.77 -22.81
C ASN A 514 11.23 -8.65 -22.55
N GLY A 515 12.50 -8.98 -22.26
CA GLY A 515 13.51 -8.02 -21.84
C GLY A 515 13.23 -7.40 -20.47
N ARG A 516 12.50 -8.13 -19.60
CA ARG A 516 12.00 -7.67 -18.29
C ARG A 516 12.30 -8.69 -17.18
N ASP A 517 13.54 -9.17 -17.13
CA ASP A 517 14.02 -10.21 -16.22
C ASP A 517 14.52 -9.67 -14.87
N GLU A 518 14.35 -8.37 -14.59
CA GLU A 518 14.76 -7.73 -13.34
C GLU A 518 14.00 -8.23 -12.10
N GLY A 519 12.84 -8.85 -12.33
CA GLY A 519 11.85 -9.20 -11.32
C GLY A 519 12.12 -10.49 -10.56
N PHE A 520 11.22 -10.82 -9.65
CA PHE A 520 11.15 -12.12 -9.00
C PHE A 520 9.76 -12.38 -8.42
N THR A 521 9.49 -13.65 -8.13
CA THR A 521 8.33 -14.11 -7.37
C THR A 521 8.79 -14.75 -6.06
N LYS A 522 8.22 -14.31 -4.94
CA LYS A 522 8.55 -14.76 -3.57
C LYS A 522 7.31 -15.29 -2.87
N LEU A 523 7.39 -16.47 -2.28
CA LEU A 523 6.36 -17.09 -1.44
C LEU A 523 6.91 -17.37 -0.04
N LEU A 524 6.07 -17.17 0.96
CA LEU A 524 6.39 -17.37 2.38
C LEU A 524 5.46 -18.45 2.95
N PHE A 525 6.06 -19.52 3.48
CA PHE A 525 5.36 -20.65 4.08
C PHE A 525 5.65 -20.69 5.57
N ASP A 526 4.64 -20.85 6.42
CA ASP A 526 4.84 -21.04 7.85
C ASP A 526 5.61 -22.35 8.12
N GLU A 527 6.67 -22.32 8.93
CA GLU A 527 7.52 -23.49 9.13
C GLU A 527 6.82 -24.63 9.87
N ALA A 528 5.86 -24.33 10.75
CA ALA A 528 5.20 -25.32 11.59
C ALA A 528 4.05 -26.04 10.85
N THR A 529 3.31 -25.31 10.04
CA THR A 529 2.11 -25.79 9.34
C THR A 529 2.32 -26.05 7.86
N HIS A 530 3.44 -25.57 7.29
CA HIS A 530 3.78 -25.61 5.87
C HIS A 530 2.84 -24.83 4.94
N ARG A 531 1.84 -24.15 5.51
CA ARG A 531 0.87 -23.37 4.73
C ARG A 531 1.48 -22.08 4.24
N ILE A 532 1.09 -21.68 3.04
CA ILE A 532 1.40 -20.35 2.54
C ILE A 532 0.73 -19.29 3.43
N VAL A 533 1.52 -18.31 3.87
CA VAL A 533 1.08 -17.20 4.73
C VAL A 533 1.29 -15.84 4.10
N GLY A 534 2.07 -15.77 3.01
CA GLY A 534 2.27 -14.55 2.26
C GLY A 534 3.03 -14.76 0.97
N GLY A 535 3.06 -13.72 0.13
CA GLY A 535 3.85 -13.71 -1.08
C GLY A 535 3.94 -12.31 -1.69
N GLY A 536 4.97 -12.12 -2.49
CA GLY A 536 5.27 -10.87 -3.16
C GLY A 536 5.83 -11.11 -4.57
N ILE A 537 5.48 -10.23 -5.50
CA ILE A 537 5.94 -10.25 -6.88
C ILE A 537 6.40 -8.83 -7.24
N VAL A 538 7.59 -8.71 -7.83
CA VAL A 538 8.04 -7.47 -8.47
C VAL A 538 8.36 -7.76 -9.92
N GLY A 539 7.73 -7.02 -10.83
CA GLY A 539 7.85 -7.24 -12.27
C GLY A 539 6.63 -6.77 -13.06
N THR A 540 6.66 -6.93 -14.38
CA THR A 540 5.49 -6.64 -15.22
C THR A 540 4.34 -7.60 -14.91
N HIS A 541 3.10 -7.09 -14.87
CA HIS A 541 1.89 -7.86 -14.55
C HIS A 541 1.84 -8.51 -13.15
N ALA A 542 2.67 -8.05 -12.19
CA ALA A 542 2.66 -8.56 -10.82
C ALA A 542 1.27 -8.50 -10.16
N GLY A 543 0.53 -7.42 -10.40
CA GLY A 543 -0.82 -7.21 -9.87
C GLY A 543 -1.86 -8.18 -10.42
N ASP A 544 -1.71 -8.67 -11.65
CA ASP A 544 -2.61 -9.66 -12.25
C ASP A 544 -2.35 -11.08 -11.71
N MET A 545 -1.12 -11.36 -11.29
CA MET A 545 -0.70 -12.69 -10.79
C MET A 545 -0.95 -12.88 -9.29
N ILE A 546 -0.99 -11.81 -8.50
CA ILE A 546 -1.12 -11.88 -7.03
C ILE A 546 -2.42 -12.55 -6.55
N GLY A 547 -3.44 -12.62 -7.42
CA GLY A 547 -4.72 -13.27 -7.15
C GLY A 547 -4.59 -14.76 -6.86
N GLU A 548 -3.67 -15.47 -7.51
CA GLU A 548 -3.44 -16.89 -7.25
C GLU A 548 -2.85 -17.13 -5.85
N ILE A 549 -1.89 -16.28 -5.45
CA ILE A 549 -1.29 -16.33 -4.11
C ILE A 549 -2.34 -16.03 -3.04
N ALA A 550 -3.20 -15.04 -3.27
CA ALA A 550 -4.31 -14.73 -2.36
C ALA A 550 -5.25 -15.92 -2.19
N LEU A 551 -5.63 -16.58 -3.29
CA LEU A 551 -6.46 -17.78 -3.27
C LEU A 551 -5.77 -18.94 -2.52
N ALA A 552 -4.49 -19.17 -2.79
CA ALA A 552 -3.72 -20.22 -2.12
C ALA A 552 -3.69 -20.02 -0.60
N ILE A 553 -3.52 -18.78 -0.13
CA ILE A 553 -3.58 -18.46 1.30
C ILE A 553 -4.98 -18.73 1.85
N GLU A 554 -6.04 -18.26 1.20
CA GLU A 554 -7.42 -18.48 1.65
C GLU A 554 -7.75 -19.98 1.77
N MET A 555 -7.32 -20.78 0.80
CA MET A 555 -7.49 -22.24 0.79
C MET A 555 -6.59 -22.96 1.79
N GLY A 556 -5.56 -22.28 2.33
CA GLY A 556 -4.60 -22.87 3.25
C GLY A 556 -3.68 -23.89 2.59
N ALA A 557 -3.35 -23.67 1.31
CA ALA A 557 -2.46 -24.52 0.51
C ALA A 557 -1.04 -24.56 1.07
N ASP A 558 -0.29 -25.62 0.75
CA ASP A 558 1.14 -25.75 1.03
C ASP A 558 2.00 -25.60 -0.23
N ALA A 559 3.32 -25.74 -0.08
CA ALA A 559 4.26 -25.65 -1.20
C ALA A 559 4.08 -26.78 -2.23
N VAL A 560 3.56 -27.93 -1.83
CA VAL A 560 3.32 -29.09 -2.71
C VAL A 560 2.06 -28.86 -3.54
N ASP A 561 0.99 -28.34 -2.95
CA ASP A 561 -0.25 -27.98 -3.67
C ASP A 561 0.05 -27.00 -4.81
N ILE A 562 0.80 -25.94 -4.51
CA ILE A 562 1.17 -24.91 -5.48
C ILE A 562 2.18 -25.46 -6.49
N GLY A 563 3.26 -26.12 -6.03
CA GLY A 563 4.33 -26.61 -6.91
C GLY A 563 3.91 -27.77 -7.83
N LYS A 564 2.90 -28.57 -7.47
CA LYS A 564 2.37 -29.63 -8.34
C LYS A 564 1.26 -29.16 -9.28
N THR A 565 0.74 -27.97 -9.08
CA THR A 565 -0.18 -27.37 -10.05
C THR A 565 0.59 -27.11 -11.34
N ILE A 566 0.08 -27.59 -12.48
CA ILE A 566 0.74 -27.39 -13.77
C ILE A 566 0.38 -25.99 -14.27
N HIS A 567 1.26 -25.03 -14.02
CA HIS A 567 1.17 -23.70 -14.63
C HIS A 567 1.54 -23.73 -16.12
N PRO A 568 0.93 -22.89 -16.96
CA PRO A 568 1.24 -22.84 -18.38
C PRO A 568 2.65 -22.27 -18.63
N HIS A 569 3.37 -22.87 -19.60
CA HIS A 569 4.71 -22.44 -20.03
C HIS A 569 4.72 -22.03 -21.52
N PRO A 570 5.44 -20.95 -21.92
CA PRO A 570 6.17 -20.01 -21.07
C PRO A 570 5.28 -18.83 -20.60
N THR A 571 5.19 -18.58 -19.31
CA THR A 571 4.46 -17.45 -18.71
C THR A 571 5.23 -16.77 -17.58
N LEU A 572 4.80 -15.58 -17.14
CA LEU A 572 5.28 -15.01 -15.88
C LEU A 572 4.61 -15.71 -14.69
N GLY A 573 3.37 -16.17 -14.86
CA GLY A 573 2.56 -16.80 -13.81
C GLY A 573 3.15 -18.11 -13.28
N GLU A 574 3.82 -18.90 -14.12
CA GLU A 574 4.48 -20.14 -13.69
C GLU A 574 5.57 -19.93 -12.63
N SER A 575 6.10 -18.71 -12.50
CA SER A 575 7.03 -18.36 -11.43
C SER A 575 6.44 -18.53 -10.02
N ILE A 576 5.11 -18.56 -9.87
CA ILE A 576 4.43 -18.89 -8.61
C ILE A 576 4.65 -20.37 -8.28
N GLY A 577 4.38 -21.28 -9.22
CA GLY A 577 4.66 -22.70 -9.09
C GLY A 577 6.14 -22.96 -8.83
N MET A 578 7.02 -22.36 -9.62
CA MET A 578 8.46 -22.51 -9.47
C MET A 578 8.99 -21.97 -8.13
N ALA A 579 8.46 -20.86 -7.60
CA ALA A 579 8.81 -20.39 -6.27
C ALA A 579 8.40 -21.37 -5.16
N ALA A 580 7.27 -22.06 -5.32
CA ALA A 580 6.84 -23.12 -4.41
C ALA A 580 7.77 -24.36 -4.53
N GLU A 581 8.16 -24.74 -5.74
CA GLU A 581 9.15 -25.80 -5.97
C GLU A 581 10.51 -25.46 -5.37
N VAL A 582 10.93 -24.19 -5.39
CA VAL A 582 12.14 -23.71 -4.70
C VAL A 582 12.01 -23.89 -3.19
N ALA A 583 10.87 -23.49 -2.60
CA ALA A 583 10.62 -23.73 -1.17
C ALA A 583 10.61 -25.23 -0.83
N HIS A 584 10.09 -26.07 -1.72
CA HIS A 584 10.06 -27.52 -1.53
C HIS A 584 11.43 -28.19 -1.76
N GLY A 585 12.25 -27.65 -2.67
CA GLY A 585 13.53 -28.22 -3.10
C GLY A 585 13.44 -29.12 -4.33
N SER A 586 12.41 -28.96 -5.16
CA SER A 586 12.18 -29.75 -6.38
C SER A 586 12.36 -28.96 -7.69
N CYS A 587 12.64 -27.66 -7.62
CA CYS A 587 12.78 -26.83 -8.82
C CYS A 587 13.99 -27.28 -9.66
N THR A 588 13.77 -27.54 -10.94
CA THR A 588 14.81 -27.98 -11.89
C THR A 588 15.33 -26.88 -12.79
N ASP A 589 14.70 -25.70 -12.76
CA ASP A 589 15.07 -24.54 -13.60
C ASP A 589 16.08 -23.61 -12.89
N LEU A 590 16.46 -23.95 -11.65
CA LEU A 590 17.53 -23.31 -10.89
C LEU A 590 18.61 -24.34 -10.52
N PRO A 591 19.84 -23.88 -10.21
CA PRO A 591 20.87 -24.75 -9.65
C PRO A 591 20.36 -25.51 -8.41
N PRO A 592 20.83 -26.74 -8.18
CA PRO A 592 20.40 -27.52 -7.02
C PRO A 592 20.75 -26.77 -5.73
N ALA A 593 19.83 -26.79 -4.76
CA ALA A 593 20.11 -26.28 -3.42
C ALA A 593 21.33 -27.00 -2.84
N LYS A 594 22.26 -26.24 -2.23
CA LYS A 594 23.42 -26.82 -1.52
C LYS A 594 22.87 -27.76 -0.43
N ARG A 595 23.27 -29.03 -0.50
CA ARG A 595 22.89 -30.08 0.46
C ARG A 595 23.72 -30.01 1.73
#